data_AF-A0A971PSB1-F1
#
_entry.id   AF-A0A971PSB1-F1
#
_cell.length_a   1.000
_cell.length_b   1.000
_cell.length_c   1.000
_cell.angle_alpha   90.00
_cell.angle_beta   90.00
_cell.angle_gamma   90.00
#
_symmetry.space_group_name_H-M   'P 1'
#
loop_
_entity.id
_entity.type
_entity.pdbx_description
1 polymer ?
#
loop_
_entity_poly.entity_id
_entity_poly.type
_entity_poly.pdbx_seq_one_letter_code
_entity_poly.pdbx_strand_id
1 'polypeptide(L)'
;MIDTSALHSAGTGPPVPAESSVEVDRIRRRFTELSVRAAEEAAGLVRRLLDELAEQLAQPSVPDLGAAVIPDQLAVLVFDIYAAGGGSDLTERLTALRRSLP
;
A
#
# COMPACT_ATOMS: atom_id res chain seq x y z
N MET A 1 -12.44 1.06 30.68
CA MET A 1 -11.64 -0.16 30.49
C MET A 1 -12.09 -0.72 29.15
N ILE A 2 -11.37 -0.39 28.07
CA ILE A 2 -11.76 -0.87 26.74
C ILE A 2 -11.44 -2.37 26.70
N ASP A 3 -12.44 -3.16 26.37
CA ASP A 3 -12.34 -4.61 26.29
C ASP A 3 -11.53 -4.99 25.06
N THR A 4 -10.24 -5.24 25.27
CA THR A 4 -9.29 -5.65 24.23
C THR A 4 -9.64 -7.02 23.61
N SER A 5 -10.60 -7.75 24.20
CA SER A 5 -10.99 -9.10 23.79
C SER A 5 -11.83 -9.13 22.51
N ALA A 6 -12.51 -8.02 22.16
CA ALA A 6 -13.32 -7.95 20.94
C ALA A 6 -12.48 -7.79 19.65
N LEU A 7 -11.21 -7.41 19.76
CA LEU A 7 -10.30 -7.28 18.62
C LEU A 7 -9.67 -8.62 18.19
N HIS A 8 -9.89 -9.71 18.93
CA HIS A 8 -9.12 -10.96 18.78
C HIS A 8 -9.92 -12.15 18.21
N SER A 9 -11.12 -11.96 17.65
CA SER A 9 -11.97 -13.11 17.23
C SER A 9 -12.72 -12.97 15.90
N ALA A 10 -12.24 -12.16 14.96
CA ALA A 10 -12.77 -12.19 13.58
C ALA A 10 -11.65 -12.01 12.54
N GLY A 11 -11.02 -13.12 12.12
CA GLY A 11 -10.19 -13.13 10.92
C GLY A 11 -8.96 -14.04 11.02
N THR A 12 -9.14 -15.35 10.81
CA THR A 12 -8.01 -16.30 10.71
C THR A 12 -7.35 -16.28 9.31
N GLY A 13 -7.40 -15.14 8.62
CA GLY A 13 -6.80 -14.92 7.31
C GLY A 13 -5.98 -13.62 7.32
N PRO A 14 -4.99 -13.46 6.43
CA PRO A 14 -4.27 -12.20 6.30
C PRO A 14 -5.27 -11.08 6.03
N PRO A 15 -5.12 -9.89 6.67
CA PRO A 15 -6.10 -8.81 6.54
C PRO A 15 -6.19 -8.29 5.10
N VAL A 16 -5.12 -8.44 4.31
CA VAL A 16 -5.08 -8.02 2.91
C VAL A 16 -5.69 -9.12 2.01
N PRO A 17 -6.74 -8.82 1.22
CA PRO A 17 -7.28 -9.73 0.21
C PRO A 17 -6.21 -10.16 -0.79
N ALA A 18 -6.28 -11.41 -1.25
CA ALA A 18 -5.28 -12.00 -2.15
C ALA A 18 -5.03 -11.16 -3.42
N GLU A 19 -6.08 -10.56 -3.99
CA GLU A 19 -5.97 -9.72 -5.18
C GLU A 19 -5.13 -8.46 -4.91
N SER A 20 -5.34 -7.78 -3.78
CA SER A 20 -4.53 -6.63 -3.38
C SER A 20 -3.08 -7.02 -3.11
N SER A 21 -2.85 -8.17 -2.44
CA SER A 21 -1.49 -8.69 -2.23
C SER A 21 -0.77 -8.93 -3.55
N VAL A 22 -1.45 -9.54 -4.54
CA VAL A 22 -0.89 -9.79 -5.88
C VAL A 22 -0.54 -8.47 -6.59
N GLU A 23 -1.38 -7.44 -6.49
CA GLU A 23 -1.09 -6.16 -7.11
C GLU A 23 0.10 -5.44 -6.44
N VAL A 24 0.21 -5.49 -5.11
CA VAL A 24 1.38 -4.98 -4.37
C VAL A 24 2.66 -5.70 -4.80
N ASP A 25 2.63 -7.04 -4.91
CA ASP A 25 3.79 -7.83 -5.35
C ASP A 25 4.20 -7.49 -6.78
N ARG A 26 3.23 -7.27 -7.68
CA ARG A 26 3.50 -6.83 -9.06
C ARG A 26 4.15 -5.45 -9.09
N ILE A 27 3.70 -4.51 -8.25
CA ILE A 27 4.29 -3.17 -8.14
C ILE A 27 5.72 -3.28 -7.61
N ARG A 28 5.95 -4.02 -6.52
CA ARG A 28 7.29 -4.29 -5.98
C ARG A 28 8.22 -4.85 -7.04
N ARG A 29 7.79 -5.91 -7.72
CA ARG A 29 8.55 -6.54 -8.80
C ARG A 29 8.85 -5.54 -9.92
N ARG A 30 7.87 -4.73 -10.33
CA ARG A 30 8.09 -3.73 -11.38
C ARG A 30 9.23 -2.78 -11.04
N PHE A 31 9.29 -2.28 -9.80
CA PHE A 31 10.38 -1.41 -9.36
C PHE A 31 11.76 -2.07 -9.43
N THR A 32 11.86 -3.40 -9.25
CA THR A 32 13.14 -4.12 -9.42
C THR A 32 13.61 -4.23 -10.88
N GLU A 33 12.69 -4.04 -11.82
CA GLU A 33 12.95 -4.14 -13.26
C GLU A 33 13.20 -2.76 -13.90
N LEU A 34 12.91 -1.67 -13.18
CA LEU A 34 13.10 -0.31 -13.68
C LEU A 34 14.57 0.12 -13.58
N SER A 35 15.00 0.95 -14.55
CA SER A 35 16.21 1.74 -14.37
C SER A 35 16.04 2.69 -13.17
N VAL A 36 17.14 3.06 -12.51
CA VAL A 36 17.11 4.00 -11.36
C VAL A 36 16.31 5.26 -11.70
N ARG A 37 16.55 5.87 -12.86
CA ARG A 37 15.81 7.06 -13.31
C ARG A 37 14.30 6.81 -13.42
N ALA A 38 13.90 5.71 -14.03
CA ALA A 38 12.48 5.38 -14.19
C ALA A 38 11.81 5.04 -12.84
N ALA A 39 12.55 4.45 -11.90
CA ALA A 39 12.07 4.19 -10.55
C ALA A 39 11.83 5.51 -9.78
N GLU A 40 12.72 6.50 -9.91
CA GLU A 40 12.51 7.85 -9.33
C GLU A 40 11.27 8.54 -9.92
N GLU A 41 11.07 8.47 -11.24
CA GLU A 41 9.88 9.02 -11.89
C GLU A 41 8.59 8.29 -11.42
N ALA A 42 8.63 6.96 -11.32
CA ALA A 42 7.54 6.14 -10.83
C ALA A 42 7.21 6.39 -9.34
N ALA A 43 8.21 6.71 -8.51
CA ALA A 43 8.04 6.98 -7.09
C ALA A 43 7.07 8.15 -6.84
N GLY A 44 7.05 9.17 -7.71
CA GLY A 44 6.07 10.26 -7.62
C GLY A 44 4.62 9.81 -7.76
N LEU A 45 4.35 8.76 -8.56
CA LEU A 45 3.01 8.17 -8.70
C LEU A 45 2.61 7.43 -7.41
N VAL A 46 3.52 6.63 -6.86
CA VAL A 46 3.28 5.87 -5.62
C VAL A 46 3.14 6.81 -4.41
N ARG A 47 3.91 7.90 -4.36
CA ARG A 47 3.86 8.90 -3.28
C ARG A 47 2.46 9.50 -3.14
N ARG A 48 1.80 9.83 -4.25
CA ARG A 48 0.43 10.35 -4.23
C ARG A 48 -0.55 9.37 -3.58
N LEU A 49 -0.43 8.08 -3.91
CA LEU A 49 -1.25 7.06 -3.26
C LEU A 49 -0.91 6.93 -1.77
N LEU A 50 0.36 6.96 -1.39
CA LEU A 50 0.76 6.92 0.03
C LEU A 50 0.17 8.09 0.83
N ASP A 51 0.18 9.31 0.27
CA ASP A 51 -0.39 10.49 0.93
C ASP A 51 -1.90 10.35 1.12
N GLU A 52 -2.63 9.89 0.09
CA GLU A 52 -4.07 9.62 0.18
C GLU A 52 -4.40 8.56 1.23
N LEU A 53 -3.61 7.48 1.31
CA LEU A 53 -3.82 6.41 2.29
C LEU A 53 -3.46 6.87 3.72
N ALA A 54 -2.40 7.65 3.89
CA ALA A 54 -2.04 8.23 5.18
C ALA A 54 -3.12 9.18 5.69
N GLU A 55 -3.70 10.02 4.82
CA GLU A 55 -4.83 10.87 5.14
C GLU A 55 -6.05 10.05 5.57
N GLN A 56 -6.39 8.98 4.84
CA GLN A 56 -7.49 8.09 5.18
C GLN A 56 -7.30 7.40 6.55
N LEU A 57 -6.05 7.12 6.94
CA LEU A 57 -5.69 6.56 8.25
C LEU A 57 -5.56 7.62 9.35
N ALA A 58 -5.75 8.90 9.04
CA ALA A 58 -5.46 10.04 9.92
C ALA A 58 -4.03 10.01 10.50
N GLN A 59 -3.07 9.59 9.68
CA GLN A 59 -1.64 9.53 10.01
C GLN A 59 -0.86 10.66 9.33
N PRO A 60 0.32 11.04 9.86
CA PRO A 60 1.23 11.93 9.14
C PRO A 60 1.66 11.36 7.79
N SER A 61 2.05 12.23 6.85
CA SER A 61 2.61 11.82 5.56
C SER A 61 3.78 10.86 5.74
N VAL A 62 3.84 9.85 4.86
CA VAL A 62 4.90 8.84 4.89
C VAL A 62 6.24 9.50 4.56
N PRO A 63 7.30 9.31 5.38
CA PRO A 63 8.62 9.84 5.09
C PRO A 63 9.14 9.41 3.73
N ASP A 64 9.89 10.30 3.07
CA ASP A 64 10.56 9.97 1.81
C ASP A 64 11.87 9.22 2.05
N LEU A 65 11.84 7.91 1.78
CA LEU A 65 13.00 7.01 1.90
C LEU A 65 13.58 6.63 0.52
N GLY A 66 13.12 7.30 -0.55
CA GLY A 66 13.57 7.07 -1.92
C GLY A 66 12.87 5.93 -2.66
N ALA A 67 13.12 5.87 -3.98
CA ALA A 67 12.42 4.98 -4.89
C ALA A 67 12.63 3.47 -4.60
N ALA A 68 13.73 3.10 -3.96
CA ALA A 68 14.01 1.70 -3.62
C ALA A 68 13.06 1.14 -2.53
N VAL A 69 12.54 2.01 -1.65
CA VAL A 69 11.75 1.59 -0.47
C VAL A 69 10.26 1.91 -0.63
N ILE A 70 9.89 2.78 -1.58
CA ILE A 70 8.50 3.22 -1.73
C ILE A 70 7.48 2.10 -1.99
N PRO A 71 7.79 0.98 -2.69
CA PRO A 71 6.84 -0.14 -2.82
C PRO A 71 6.62 -0.89 -1.50
N ASP A 72 7.64 -0.92 -0.63
CA ASP A 72 7.52 -1.49 0.71
C ASP A 72 6.65 -0.62 1.62
N GLN A 73 6.83 0.70 1.55
CA GLN A 73 5.98 1.66 2.26
C GLN A 73 4.51 1.51 1.82
N LEU A 74 4.25 1.31 0.52
CA LEU A 74 2.90 1.07 0.01
C LEU A 74 2.28 -0.18 0.61
N ALA A 75 3.04 -1.28 0.71
CA ALA A 75 2.54 -2.52 1.28
C ALA A 75 2.11 -2.37 2.75
N VAL A 76 2.85 -1.57 3.53
CA VAL A 76 2.50 -1.28 4.93
C VAL A 76 1.18 -0.53 5.03
N LEU A 77 1.01 0.56 4.27
CA LEU A 77 -0.24 1.33 4.33
C LEU A 77 -1.44 0.54 3.78
N VAL A 78 -1.24 -0.30 2.76
CA VAL A 78 -2.28 -1.23 2.27
C VAL A 78 -2.71 -2.18 3.39
N PHE A 79 -1.75 -2.74 4.12
CA PHE A 79 -2.04 -3.59 5.27
C PHE A 79 -2.83 -2.82 6.34
N ASP A 80 -2.39 -1.62 6.71
CA ASP A 80 -3.02 -0.83 7.77
C ASP A 80 -4.46 -0.44 7.41
N ILE A 81 -4.72 -0.07 6.15
CA ILE A 81 -6.07 0.23 5.65
C ILE A 81 -7.00 -0.97 5.80
N TYR A 82 -6.55 -2.17 5.39
CA TYR A 82 -7.34 -3.38 5.53
C TYR A 82 -7.51 -3.81 6.99
N ALA A 83 -6.47 -3.67 7.81
CA ALA A 83 -6.53 -3.95 9.24
C ALA A 83 -7.50 -3.00 9.98
N ALA A 84 -7.67 -1.77 9.48
CA ALA A 84 -8.67 -0.81 9.96
C ALA A 84 -10.09 -1.07 9.43
N GLY A 85 -10.31 -2.14 8.65
CA GLY A 85 -11.61 -2.48 8.06
C GLY A 85 -11.98 -1.67 6.82
N GLY A 86 -11.03 -0.94 6.22
CA GLY A 86 -11.20 -0.21 4.98
C GLY A 86 -10.85 -1.03 3.72
N GLY A 87 -10.50 -0.33 2.64
CA GLY A 87 -9.90 -0.92 1.45
C GLY A 87 -10.87 -1.50 0.41
N SER A 88 -12.15 -1.09 0.45
CA SER A 88 -13.18 -1.54 -0.51
C SER A 88 -12.85 -1.23 -1.98
N ASP A 89 -12.10 -0.16 -2.23
CA ASP A 89 -11.68 0.32 -3.56
C ASP A 89 -10.18 0.10 -3.83
N LEU A 90 -9.43 -0.41 -2.84
CA LEU A 90 -7.97 -0.37 -2.86
C LEU A 90 -7.37 -1.30 -3.93
N THR A 91 -7.97 -2.45 -4.20
CA THR A 91 -7.55 -3.34 -5.31
C THR A 91 -7.60 -2.62 -6.65
N GLU A 92 -8.65 -1.81 -6.90
CA GLU A 92 -8.79 -1.06 -8.16
C GLU A 92 -7.74 0.05 -8.25
N ARG A 93 -7.51 0.78 -7.15
CA ARG A 93 -6.47 1.82 -7.07
C ARG A 93 -5.07 1.25 -7.28
N LEU A 94 -4.74 0.10 -6.68
CA LEU A 94 -3.47 -0.60 -6.90
C LEU A 94 -3.33 -1.07 -8.35
N THR A 95 -4.40 -1.59 -8.96
CA THR A 95 -4.41 -1.97 -10.38
C THR A 95 -4.16 -0.77 -11.29
N ALA A 96 -4.82 0.37 -11.00
CA ALA A 96 -4.63 1.61 -11.74
C ALA A 96 -3.20 2.15 -11.59
N LEU A 97 -2.66 2.15 -10.37
CA LEU A 97 -1.27 2.52 -10.11
C LEU A 97 -0.32 1.64 -10.92
N ARG A 98 -0.43 0.31 -10.81
CA ARG A 98 0.42 -0.63 -11.57
C ARG A 98 0.39 -0.36 -13.07
N ARG A 99 -0.79 -0.09 -13.65
CA ARG A 99 -0.95 0.20 -15.09
C ARG A 99 -0.34 1.55 -15.50
N SER A 100 -0.16 2.48 -14.56
CA SER A 100 0.47 3.78 -14.82
C SER A 100 1.99 3.77 -14.69
N LEU A 101 2.57 2.70 -14.14
CA LEU A 101 4.03 2.59 -14.02
C LEU A 101 4.66 2.39 -15.41
N PRO A 102 5.83 3.01 -15.67
CA PRO A 102 6.57 2.82 -16.91
C PRO A 102 7.05 1.39 -17.07
#